data_AF-A0A7S0TM41-F1
#
_entry.id   AF-A0A7S0TM41-F1
#
_cell.length_a   1.000
_cell.length_b   1.000
_cell.length_c   1.000
_cell.angle_alpha   90.00
_cell.angle_beta   90.00
_cell.angle_gamma   90.00
#
_symmetry.space_group_name_H-M   'P 1'
#
loop_
_entity.id
_entity.type
_entity.pdbx_description
1 polymer ?
#
loop_
_entity_poly.entity_id
_entity_poly.type
_entity_poly.pdbx_seq_one_letter_code
_entity_poly.pdbx_strand_id
1 'polypeptide(L)'
;GAQRWLYKRVITDEQARGLSEVAYHAIKARMMEEMRELLCSLRFIEIRIMFAQLAELLEDYRLALQAFEVLGITDGYHQVSEFYAFVRRNGYNLCLRPSNTFQ
;
A
#
# COMPACT_ATOMS: atom_id res chain seq x y z
N GLY A 1 29.20 -1.17 3.01
CA GLY A 1 28.48 -1.98 4.00
C GLY A 1 26.99 -1.71 3.97
N ALA A 2 26.27 -2.28 3.01
CA ALA A 2 24.84 -2.01 2.76
C ALA A 2 23.94 -3.25 2.96
N GLN A 3 24.46 -4.37 3.49
CA GLN A 3 23.68 -5.61 3.63
C GLN A 3 23.02 -5.75 5.02
N ARG A 4 23.32 -4.86 5.97
CA ARG A 4 22.84 -4.97 7.36
C ARG A 4 21.41 -4.44 7.57
N TRP A 5 20.84 -3.65 6.67
CA TRP A 5 19.44 -3.21 6.80
C TRP A 5 18.43 -4.21 6.21
N LEU A 6 18.92 -5.15 5.38
CA LEU A 6 18.18 -6.30 4.86
C LEU A 6 18.05 -7.44 5.88
N TYR A 7 18.40 -7.23 7.16
CA TYR A 7 17.96 -8.15 8.21
C TYR A 7 16.44 -8.23 8.10
N LYS A 8 15.97 -9.35 7.52
CA LYS A 8 14.57 -9.75 7.44
C LYS A 8 13.90 -9.30 8.72
N ARG A 9 13.06 -8.25 8.63
CA ARG A 9 12.12 -7.96 9.71
C ARG A 9 11.19 -9.16 9.71
N VAL A 10 11.47 -10.11 10.59
CA VAL A 10 10.60 -11.27 10.78
C VAL A 10 9.38 -10.72 11.50
N ILE A 11 8.25 -10.75 10.80
CA ILE A 11 6.95 -10.44 11.37
C ILE A 11 6.27 -11.76 11.74
N THR A 12 5.41 -11.73 12.74
CA THR A 12 4.58 -12.88 13.08
C THR A 12 3.54 -13.14 11.99
N ASP A 13 2.98 -14.34 11.92
CA ASP A 13 1.90 -14.66 10.98
C ASP A 13 0.70 -13.72 11.14
N GLU A 14 0.40 -13.33 12.38
CA GLU A 14 -0.63 -12.33 12.69
C GLU A 14 -0.32 -10.96 12.10
N GLN A 15 0.93 -10.50 12.22
CA GLN A 15 1.38 -9.23 11.63
C GLN A 15 1.39 -9.29 10.10
N ALA A 16 1.80 -10.41 9.50
CA ALA A 16 1.76 -10.62 8.06
C ALA A 16 0.32 -10.59 7.53
N ARG A 17 -0.60 -11.24 8.24
CA ARG A 17 -2.03 -11.22 7.92
C ARG A 17 -2.62 -9.83 8.05
N GLY A 18 -2.33 -9.13 9.16
CA GLY A 18 -2.75 -7.75 9.36
C GLY A 18 -2.28 -6.85 8.23
N LEU A 19 -1.01 -6.92 7.84
CA LEU A 19 -0.44 -6.14 6.74
C LEU A 19 -1.09 -6.45 5.38
N SER A 20 -1.38 -7.72 5.12
CA SER A 20 -1.96 -8.17 3.85
C SER A 20 -3.45 -7.85 3.72
N GLU A 21 -4.21 -7.93 4.81
CA GLU A 21 -5.67 -7.90 4.75
C GLU A 21 -6.29 -6.56 5.21
N VAL A 22 -5.55 -5.71 5.93
CA VAL A 22 -6.13 -4.49 6.54
C VAL A 22 -6.74 -3.54 5.52
N ALA A 23 -6.10 -3.34 4.37
CA ALA A 23 -6.64 -2.49 3.29
C ALA A 23 -7.94 -3.08 2.73
N TYR A 24 -7.94 -4.38 2.44
CA TYR A 24 -9.12 -5.10 1.96
C TYR A 24 -10.30 -4.99 2.93
N HIS A 25 -10.06 -5.19 4.24
CA HIS A 25 -11.12 -5.09 5.24
C HIS A 25 -11.64 -3.66 5.39
N ALA A 26 -10.78 -2.64 5.34
CA ALA A 26 -11.20 -1.24 5.35
C ALA A 26 -12.09 -0.90 4.14
N ILE A 27 -11.72 -1.37 2.94
CA ILE A 27 -12.52 -1.22 1.72
C ILE A 27 -13.90 -1.87 1.88
N LYS A 28 -13.94 -3.13 2.35
CA LYS A 28 -15.20 -3.88 2.53
C LYS A 28 -16.10 -3.29 3.61
N ALA A 29 -15.50 -2.74 4.67
CA ALA A 29 -16.20 -2.05 5.74
C ALA A 29 -16.64 -0.62 5.36
N ARG A 30 -16.28 -0.12 4.16
CA ARG A 30 -16.54 1.25 3.70
C ARG A 30 -15.93 2.33 4.60
N MET A 31 -14.80 2.00 5.23
CA MET A 31 -13.99 2.90 6.05
C MET A 31 -13.11 3.75 5.14
N MET A 32 -13.72 4.70 4.43
CA MET A 32 -13.07 5.41 3.31
C MET A 32 -11.92 6.30 3.76
N GLU A 33 -12.04 6.91 4.94
CA GLU A 33 -11.00 7.77 5.52
C GLU A 33 -9.79 6.92 5.93
N GLU A 34 -10.01 5.84 6.66
CA GLU A 34 -8.95 4.93 7.13
C GLU A 34 -8.28 4.22 5.95
N MET A 35 -9.06 3.82 4.95
CA MET A 35 -8.53 3.29 3.69
C MET A 35 -7.63 4.31 2.99
N ARG A 36 -8.06 5.58 2.90
CA ARG A 36 -7.27 6.66 2.30
C ARG A 36 -5.98 6.88 3.10
N GLU A 37 -6.05 7.01 4.42
CA GLU A 37 -4.88 7.19 5.27
C GLU A 37 -3.87 6.06 5.12
N LEU A 38 -4.36 4.81 5.06
CA LEU A 38 -3.53 3.63 4.89
C LEU A 38 -2.86 3.59 3.51
N LEU A 39 -3.64 3.73 2.44
CA LEU A 39 -3.15 3.62 1.05
C LEU A 39 -2.33 4.84 0.62
N CYS A 40 -2.47 5.99 1.28
CA CYS A 40 -1.66 7.18 1.03
C CYS A 40 -0.47 7.32 2.01
N SER A 41 -0.18 6.28 2.80
CA SER A 41 0.96 6.25 3.71
C SER A 41 2.20 5.68 3.04
N LEU A 42 3.23 6.51 2.84
CA LEU A 42 4.53 6.06 2.30
C LEU A 42 5.15 4.94 3.15
N ARG A 43 4.97 5.00 4.47
CA ARG A 43 5.43 3.96 5.39
C ARG A 43 4.71 2.63 5.16
N PHE A 44 3.40 2.66 4.93
CA PHE A 44 2.65 1.44 4.64
C PHE A 44 3.11 0.82 3.31
N ILE A 45 3.28 1.65 2.28
CA ILE A 45 3.77 1.24 0.97
C ILE A 45 5.17 0.64 1.08
N GLU A 46 6.09 1.30 1.79
CA GLU A 46 7.44 0.78 2.04
C GLU A 46 7.39 -0.61 2.66
N ILE A 47 6.58 -0.80 3.71
CA ILE A 47 6.45 -2.08 4.40
C ILE A 47 5.90 -3.14 3.45
N ARG A 48 4.81 -2.88 2.73
CA ARG A 48 4.23 -3.84 1.75
C ARG A 48 5.27 -4.26 0.71
N ILE A 49 6.07 -3.31 0.23
CA ILE A 49 7.10 -3.56 -0.77
C ILE A 49 8.29 -4.35 -0.19
N MET A 50 8.71 -4.06 1.05
CA MET A 50 9.73 -4.85 1.76
C MET A 50 9.34 -6.32 1.91
N PHE A 51 8.05 -6.63 2.00
CA PHE A 51 7.51 -7.99 2.06
C PHE A 51 7.10 -8.55 0.69
N ALA A 52 7.54 -7.92 -0.40
CA ALA A 52 7.26 -8.34 -1.78
C ALA A 52 5.77 -8.38 -2.16
N GLN A 53 4.92 -7.60 -1.49
CA GLN A 53 3.46 -7.56 -1.69
C GLN A 53 3.03 -6.47 -2.69
N LEU A 54 3.82 -6.24 -3.74
CA LEU A 54 3.53 -5.19 -4.72
C LEU A 54 2.25 -5.48 -5.51
N ALA A 55 2.04 -6.74 -5.93
CA ALA A 55 0.87 -7.12 -6.72
C ALA A 55 -0.42 -6.94 -5.90
N GLU A 56 -0.41 -7.38 -4.66
CA GLU A 56 -1.51 -7.24 -3.70
C GLU A 56 -1.78 -5.77 -3.40
N LEU A 57 -0.73 -4.95 -3.26
CA LEU A 57 -0.90 -3.51 -3.03
C LEU A 57 -1.56 -2.82 -4.23
N LEU A 58 -1.19 -3.18 -5.46
CA LEU A 58 -1.83 -2.64 -6.67
C LEU A 58 -3.31 -3.07 -6.76
N GLU A 59 -3.63 -4.29 -6.34
CA GLU A 59 -5.02 -4.75 -6.28
C GLU A 59 -5.84 -4.02 -5.20
N ASP A 60 -5.25 -3.75 -4.03
CA ASP A 60 -5.88 -2.93 -2.98
C ASP A 60 -6.23 -1.53 -3.51
N TYR A 61 -5.32 -0.88 -4.26
CA TYR A 61 -5.61 0.40 -4.92
C TYR A 61 -6.76 0.29 -5.94
N ARG A 62 -6.76 -0.77 -6.76
CA ARG A 62 -7.82 -0.98 -7.76
C ARG A 62 -9.19 -1.13 -7.10
N LEU A 63 -9.26 -1.91 -6.02
CA LEU A 63 -10.48 -2.11 -5.25
C LEU A 63 -10.95 -0.83 -4.55
N ALA A 64 -10.01 -0.04 -3.99
CA ALA A 64 -10.31 1.25 -3.38
C ALA A 64 -10.91 2.25 -4.37
N LEU A 65 -10.30 2.39 -5.57
CA LEU A 65 -10.81 3.28 -6.62
C LEU A 65 -12.20 2.85 -7.11
N GLN A 66 -12.43 1.54 -7.27
CA GLN A 66 -13.75 1.00 -7.59
C GLN A 66 -14.78 1.31 -6.49
N ALA A 67 -14.39 1.25 -5.21
CA ALA A 67 -15.28 1.58 -4.10
C ALA A 67 -15.69 3.05 -4.11
N PHE A 68 -14.76 3.97 -4.41
CA PHE A 68 -15.09 5.40 -4.59
C PHE A 68 -16.12 5.61 -5.71
N GLU A 69 -15.93 4.98 -6.87
CA GLU A 69 -16.85 5.08 -8.01
C GLU A 69 -18.25 4.56 -7.66
N VAL A 70 -18.33 3.39 -7.03
CA VAL A 70 -19.61 2.75 -6.66
C VAL A 70 -20.36 3.55 -5.60
N LEU A 71 -19.63 4.16 -4.64
CA LEU A 71 -20.23 4.95 -3.57
C LEU A 71 -20.50 6.41 -3.98
N GLY A 72 -20.00 6.85 -5.14
CA GLY A 72 -20.11 8.24 -5.59
C GLY A 72 -19.33 9.23 -4.72
N ILE A 73 -18.28 8.77 -4.03
CA ILE A 73 -17.45 9.59 -3.15
C ILE A 73 -16.28 10.14 -3.94
N THR A 74 -16.13 11.47 -3.98
CA THR A 74 -15.05 12.14 -4.72
C THR A 74 -13.90 12.58 -3.81
N ASP A 75 -14.17 12.82 -2.52
CA ASP A 75 -13.13 13.19 -1.56
C ASP A 75 -12.09 12.07 -1.43
N GLY A 76 -10.81 12.41 -1.51
CA GLY A 76 -9.70 11.44 -1.44
C GLY A 76 -9.46 10.60 -2.71
N TYR A 77 -10.38 10.54 -3.68
CA TYR A 77 -10.21 9.75 -4.91
C TYR A 77 -8.94 10.14 -5.67
N HIS A 78 -8.73 11.43 -5.88
CA HIS A 78 -7.57 11.94 -6.62
C HIS A 78 -6.26 11.53 -5.93
N GLN A 79 -6.19 11.72 -4.61
CA GLN A 79 -5.01 11.38 -3.82
C GLN A 79 -4.67 9.88 -3.93
N VAL A 80 -5.66 9.01 -3.75
CA VAL A 80 -5.48 7.56 -3.88
C VAL A 80 -5.04 7.19 -5.31
N SER A 81 -5.60 7.86 -6.33
CA SER A 81 -5.23 7.63 -7.73
C SER A 81 -3.79 8.05 -8.06
N GLU A 82 -3.30 9.14 -7.47
CA GLU A 82 -1.92 9.61 -7.63
C GLU A 82 -0.93 8.64 -6.98
N PHE A 83 -1.25 8.17 -5.78
CA PHE A 83 -0.45 7.16 -5.09
C PHE A 83 -0.43 5.83 -5.86
N TYR A 84 -1.57 5.38 -6.37
CA TYR A 84 -1.63 4.22 -7.25
C TYR A 84 -0.73 4.40 -8.49
N ALA A 85 -0.79 5.57 -9.14
CA ALA A 85 0.06 5.88 -10.28
C ALA A 85 1.56 5.89 -9.90
N PHE A 86 1.91 6.45 -8.73
CA PHE A 86 3.26 6.47 -8.19
C PHE A 86 3.78 5.04 -7.97
N VAL A 87 3.04 4.20 -7.24
CA VAL A 87 3.44 2.82 -6.95
C VAL A 87 3.52 1.99 -8.23
N ARG A 88 2.59 2.17 -9.17
CA ARG A 88 2.62 1.44 -10.45
C ARG A 88 3.83 1.82 -11.31
N ARG A 89 4.19 3.12 -11.36
CA ARG A 89 5.33 3.61 -12.16
C ARG A 89 6.67 3.24 -11.53
N ASN A 90 6.77 3.27 -10.20
CA ASN A 90 8.03 3.10 -9.47
C ASN A 90 8.17 1.73 -8.80
N GLY A 91 7.17 0.86 -8.88
CA GLY A 91 7.08 -0.38 -8.09
C GLY A 91 8.30 -1.28 -8.22
N TYR A 92 8.86 -1.41 -9.42
CA TYR A 92 10.10 -2.16 -9.65
C TYR A 92 11.29 -1.56 -8.89
N ASN A 93 11.48 -0.24 -8.97
CA ASN A 93 12.56 0.47 -8.26
C ASN A 93 12.36 0.43 -6.74
N LEU A 94 11.11 0.58 -6.29
CA LEU A 94 10.73 0.45 -4.89
C LEU A 94 11.04 -0.95 -4.35
N CYS A 95 10.78 -2.02 -5.11
CA CYS A 95 11.15 -3.39 -4.70
C CYS A 95 12.67 -3.58 -4.56
N LEU A 96 13.47 -2.91 -5.38
CA LEU A 96 14.93 -3.00 -5.34
C LEU A 96 15.55 -2.17 -4.21
N ARG A 97 14.98 -1.00 -3.92
CA ARG A 97 15.48 -0.05 -2.91
C ARG A 97 14.34 0.71 -2.20
N PRO A 98 13.55 0.04 -1.34
CA PRO A 98 12.33 0.61 -0.77
C PRO A 98 12.55 1.96 -0.08
N SER A 99 13.67 2.12 0.61
CA SER A 99 14.00 3.30 1.43
C SER A 99 14.58 4.48 0.65
N ASN A 100 15.08 4.29 -0.59
CA ASN A 100 15.70 5.37 -1.37
C ASN A 100 14.73 6.08 -2.32
N THR A 101 13.54 5.52 -2.54
CA THR A 101 12.55 6.01 -3.49
C THR A 101 11.55 7.01 -2.89
N PHE A 102 11.68 7.30 -1.58
CA PHE A 102 10.85 8.26 -0.86
C PHE A 102 11.62 9.53 -0.44
N GLN A 103 12.87 9.68 -0.90
CA GLN A 103 13.72 10.89 -0.73
C GLN A 103 13.62 11.78 -1.98
#